data_AF-A0A914V8A7-F1
#
_entry.id   AF-A0A914V8A7-F1
#
_cell.length_a   1.000
_cell.length_b   1.000
_cell.length_c   1.000
_cell.angle_alpha   90.00
_cell.angle_beta   90.00
_cell.angle_gamma   90.00
#
_symmetry.space_group_name_H-M   'P 1'
#
loop_
_entity.id
_entity.type
_entity.pdbx_description
1 polymer ?
#
loop_
_entity_poly.entity_id
_entity_poly.type
_entity_poly.pdbx_seq_one_letter_code
_entity_poly.pdbx_strand_id
1 'polypeptide(L)'
;MKHIALYGVGRTMKGVALVLGRSGSRVTAISPTQDNATMLKNEVISYLEDGSCPEPFLPDDLLHEMRDYQKCIDRIDFTSDLTAVSSREIQMVIEVLPDDLDEPGLLVNRLVIELLKERKRIVQDKTATVEEVDDIFRIAFRTDLSLKDLEETLGPISIQRLLSRRP
;
A
#
# COMPACT_ATOMS: atom_id res chain seq x y z
N MET A 1 -4.30 24.53 -0.40
CA MET A 1 -4.35 23.19 0.22
C MET A 1 -5.32 22.35 -0.59
N LYS A 2 -4.93 21.17 -1.06
CA LYS A 2 -5.83 20.29 -1.82
C LYS A 2 -6.70 19.48 -0.85
N HIS A 3 -7.96 19.21 -1.20
CA HIS A 3 -8.84 18.32 -0.43
C HIS A 3 -9.14 17.07 -1.26
N ILE A 4 -8.79 15.92 -0.70
CA ILE A 4 -8.83 14.62 -1.38
C ILE A 4 -9.73 13.68 -0.57
N ALA A 5 -10.63 12.98 -1.24
CA ALA A 5 -11.39 11.90 -0.64
C ALA A 5 -10.70 10.56 -0.93
N LEU A 6 -10.58 9.73 0.10
CA LEU A 6 -10.14 8.35 -0.02
C LEU A 6 -11.29 7.45 0.36
N TYR A 7 -11.68 6.52 -0.51
CA TYR A 7 -12.71 5.53 -0.18
C TYR A 7 -12.10 4.14 -0.20
N GLY A 8 -12.19 3.37 0.89
CA GLY A 8 -11.60 2.04 0.90
C GLY A 8 -11.43 1.43 2.28
N VAL A 9 -10.59 0.41 2.36
CA VAL A 9 -10.15 -0.23 3.61
C VAL A 9 -8.70 -0.71 3.51
N GLY A 10 -8.10 -1.00 4.66
CA GLY A 10 -6.85 -1.76 4.74
C GLY A 10 -5.56 -0.95 4.58
N ARG A 11 -4.46 -1.68 4.38
CA ARG A 11 -3.09 -1.14 4.45
C ARG A 11 -2.77 -0.12 3.36
N THR A 12 -3.28 -0.33 2.14
CA THR A 12 -3.10 0.60 1.04
C THR A 12 -3.76 1.94 1.35
N MET A 13 -4.99 1.93 1.86
CA MET A 13 -5.71 3.15 2.23
C MET A 13 -4.97 3.93 3.31
N LYS A 14 -4.46 3.22 4.33
CA LYS A 14 -3.58 3.79 5.36
C LYS A 14 -2.36 4.47 4.75
N GLY A 15 -1.64 3.78 3.87
CA GLY A 15 -0.44 4.30 3.22
C GLY A 15 -0.72 5.56 2.39
N VAL A 16 -1.78 5.54 1.58
CA VAL A 16 -2.16 6.69 0.76
C VAL A 16 -2.60 7.88 1.62
N ALA A 17 -3.40 7.65 2.67
CA ALA A 17 -3.82 8.70 3.60
C ALA A 17 -2.62 9.39 4.26
N LEU A 18 -1.63 8.62 4.71
CA LEU A 18 -0.41 9.13 5.29
C LEU A 18 0.43 9.94 4.31
N VAL A 19 0.65 9.44 3.08
CA VAL A 19 1.41 10.17 2.05
C VAL A 19 0.73 11.49 1.72
N LEU A 20 -0.59 11.50 1.54
CA LEU A 20 -1.35 12.71 1.21
C LEU A 20 -1.38 13.71 2.38
N GLY A 21 -1.63 13.25 3.61
CA GLY A 21 -1.58 14.11 4.80
C GLY A 21 -0.20 14.75 5.02
N ARG A 22 0.87 13.98 4.78
CA ARG A 22 2.26 14.46 4.83
C ARG A 22 2.57 15.47 3.75
N SER A 23 2.04 15.29 2.54
CA SER A 23 2.18 16.26 1.43
C SER A 23 1.48 17.61 1.68
N GLY A 24 0.77 17.76 2.80
CA GLY A 24 0.02 18.98 3.13
C GLY A 24 -1.39 19.00 2.55
N SER A 25 -1.89 17.89 2.03
CA SER A 25 -3.28 17.78 1.58
C SER A 25 -4.22 17.51 2.76
N ARG A 26 -5.43 18.06 2.70
CA ARG A 26 -6.55 17.64 3.56
C ARG A 26 -7.13 16.35 2.97
N VAL A 27 -7.37 15.37 3.82
CA VAL A 27 -7.82 14.04 3.41
C VAL A 27 -9.09 13.70 4.17
N THR A 28 -10.12 13.24 3.46
CA THR A 28 -11.28 12.59 4.07
C THR A 28 -11.23 11.11 3.75
N ALA A 29 -10.81 10.31 4.74
CA ALA A 29 -10.69 8.86 4.67
C ALA A 29 -12.02 8.21 5.05
N ILE A 30 -12.72 7.72 4.03
CA ILE A 30 -14.04 7.11 4.13
C ILE A 30 -13.92 5.60 4.08
N SER A 31 -14.33 4.95 5.17
CA SER A 31 -14.43 3.49 5.24
C SER A 31 -15.89 3.04 5.11
N PRO A 32 -16.17 1.80 4.67
CA PRO A 32 -17.55 1.29 4.52
C PRO A 32 -18.38 1.27 5.82
N THR A 33 -17.71 1.16 6.97
CA THR A 33 -18.34 1.16 8.29
C THR A 33 -17.58 2.04 9.26
N GLN A 34 -18.25 2.52 10.31
CA GLN A 34 -17.63 3.34 11.35
C GLN A 34 -16.54 2.57 12.12
N ASP A 35 -16.69 1.25 12.26
CA ASP A 35 -15.69 0.39 12.88
C ASP A 35 -14.42 0.35 12.02
N ASN A 36 -14.56 0.20 10.70
CA ASN A 36 -13.42 0.27 9.78
C ASN A 36 -12.73 1.65 9.80
N ALA A 37 -13.50 2.74 9.89
CA ALA A 37 -12.94 4.09 9.99
C ALA A 37 -12.14 4.29 11.28
N THR A 38 -12.67 3.78 12.40
CA THR A 38 -12.02 3.84 13.72
C THR A 38 -10.76 2.98 13.75
N MET A 39 -10.82 1.77 13.20
CA MET A 39 -9.66 0.88 13.08
C MET A 39 -8.55 1.53 12.24
N LEU A 40 -8.89 2.10 11.09
CA LEU A 40 -7.93 2.81 10.24
C LEU A 40 -7.27 3.98 10.98
N LYS A 41 -8.05 4.78 11.70
CA LYS A 41 -7.52 5.87 12.53
C LYS A 41 -6.51 5.36 13.55
N ASN A 42 -6.86 4.32 14.29
CA ASN A 42 -5.98 3.74 15.31
C ASN A 42 -4.69 3.18 14.70
N GLU A 43 -4.78 2.49 13.56
CA GLU A 43 -3.61 1.98 12.85
C GLU A 43 -2.71 3.12 12.32
N VAL A 44 -3.29 4.23 11.83
CA VAL A 44 -2.53 5.41 11.41
C VAL A 44 -1.78 6.00 12.61
N ILE A 45 -2.46 6.16 13.74
CA ILE A 45 -1.87 6.73 14.97
C ILE A 45 -0.74 5.84 15.47
N SER A 46 -1.00 4.54 15.70
CA SER A 46 0.01 3.59 16.16
C SER A 46 1.21 3.54 15.22
N TYR A 47 0.99 3.54 13.91
CA TYR A 47 2.08 3.52 12.93
C TYR A 47 2.98 4.77 12.98
N LEU A 48 2.42 5.94 13.33
CA LEU A 48 3.17 7.17 13.51
C LEU A 48 3.88 7.22 14.87
N GLU A 49 3.26 6.70 15.93
CA GLU A 49 3.82 6.65 17.29
C GLU A 49 4.97 5.65 17.40
N ASP A 50 4.86 4.50 16.76
CA ASP A 50 5.87 3.42 16.84
C ASP A 50 7.17 3.76 16.08
N GLY A 51 7.22 4.90 15.36
CA GLY A 51 8.37 5.29 14.54
C GLY A 51 8.69 4.31 13.40
N SER A 52 7.82 3.31 13.18
CA SER A 52 7.94 2.28 12.16
C SER A 52 7.55 2.76 10.77
N CYS A 53 7.24 4.06 10.64
CA CYS A 53 7.11 4.68 9.35
C CYS A 53 8.50 4.80 8.70
N PRO A 54 8.79 4.01 7.64
CA PRO A 54 10.04 4.17 6.93
C PRO A 54 10.12 5.62 6.48
N GLU A 55 11.27 6.26 6.69
CA GLU A 55 11.53 7.55 6.08
C GLU A 55 11.26 7.36 4.58
N PRO A 56 10.23 8.03 4.03
CA PRO A 56 10.00 7.91 2.60
C PRO A 56 11.27 8.41 1.91
N PHE A 57 11.57 7.86 0.73
CA PHE A 57 12.58 8.40 -0.18
C PHE A 57 12.12 9.79 -0.65
N LEU A 58 12.18 10.76 0.24
CA LEU A 58 11.93 12.16 -0.03
C LEU A 58 13.26 12.89 0.03
N PRO A 59 13.45 13.90 -0.84
CA PRO A 59 14.58 14.81 -0.77
C PRO A 59 14.76 15.37 0.67
N ASP A 60 16.03 15.58 1.07
CA ASP A 60 16.43 15.92 2.45
C ASP A 60 15.71 17.17 3.03
N ASP A 61 15.29 18.08 2.16
CA ASP A 61 14.57 19.31 2.50
C ASP A 61 13.13 19.05 2.98
N LEU A 62 12.53 17.90 2.67
CA LEU A 62 11.22 17.49 3.18
C LEU A 62 11.29 16.73 4.51
N LEU A 63 12.46 16.18 4.88
CA LEU A 63 12.62 15.38 6.11
C LEU A 63 12.37 16.19 7.40
N HIS A 64 12.62 17.51 7.37
CA HIS A 64 12.48 18.37 8.56
C HIS A 64 11.03 18.81 8.83
N GLU A 65 10.20 18.99 7.80
CA GLU A 65 8.77 19.34 7.97
C GLU A 65 7.91 18.12 8.39
N MET A 66 8.43 16.91 8.16
CA MET A 66 7.72 15.65 8.36
C MET A 66 7.70 15.11 9.78
N ARG A 67 8.40 15.73 10.72
CA ARG A 67 8.44 15.29 12.12
C ARG A 67 7.19 15.67 12.92
N ASP A 68 6.31 16.49 12.34
CA ASP A 68 5.07 16.91 12.99
C ASP A 68 3.93 15.95 12.62
N TYR A 69 4.01 14.72 13.15
CA TYR A 69 3.02 13.68 12.89
C TYR A 69 1.61 14.09 13.32
N GLN A 70 1.51 14.95 14.34
CA GLN A 70 0.23 15.52 14.77
C GLN A 70 -0.40 16.34 13.64
N LYS A 71 0.35 17.21 12.96
CA LYS A 71 -0.16 17.93 11.78
C LYS A 71 -0.60 17.01 10.66
N CYS A 72 0.03 15.84 10.48
CA CYS A 72 -0.42 14.86 9.50
C CYS A 72 -1.78 14.28 9.89
N ILE A 73 -1.95 13.87 11.15
CA ILE A 73 -3.20 13.31 11.67
C ILE A 73 -4.33 14.33 11.59
N ASP A 74 -4.05 15.59 11.97
CA ASP A 74 -5.04 16.68 11.96
C ASP A 74 -5.55 17.03 10.55
N ARG A 75 -4.85 16.59 9.50
CA ARG A 75 -5.27 16.75 8.10
C ARG A 75 -6.14 15.60 7.61
N ILE A 76 -6.27 14.51 8.36
CA ILE A 76 -6.99 13.31 7.94
C ILE A 76 -8.27 13.17 8.78
N ASP A 77 -9.40 13.44 8.15
CA ASP A 77 -10.74 13.21 8.70
C ASP A 77 -11.14 11.75 8.42
N PHE A 78 -11.34 10.93 9.46
CA PHE A 78 -11.76 9.54 9.33
C PHE A 78 -13.28 9.42 9.54
N THR A 79 -14.00 8.82 8.61
CA THR A 79 -15.46 8.72 8.67
C THR A 79 -15.98 7.48 7.93
N SER A 80 -17.23 7.11 8.18
CA SER A 80 -17.99 6.21 7.30
C SER A 80 -19.12 6.92 6.56
N ASP A 81 -19.28 8.22 6.78
CA ASP A 81 -20.32 9.02 6.18
C ASP A 81 -19.90 9.53 4.80
N LEU A 82 -20.47 8.94 3.75
CA LEU A 82 -20.27 9.38 2.37
C LEU A 82 -20.83 10.79 2.11
N THR A 83 -21.70 11.32 2.96
CA THR A 83 -22.19 12.70 2.80
C THR A 83 -21.20 13.74 3.30
N ALA A 84 -20.20 13.33 4.09
CA ALA A 84 -19.10 14.21 4.53
C ALA A 84 -18.28 14.78 3.37
N VAL A 85 -18.35 14.14 2.19
CA VAL A 85 -17.69 14.58 0.95
C VAL A 85 -18.60 15.40 0.03
N SER A 86 -19.79 15.80 0.47
CA SER A 86 -20.74 16.58 -0.33
C SER A 86 -20.38 18.07 -0.52
N SER A 87 -19.25 18.55 0.03
CA SER A 87 -18.79 19.92 -0.19
C SER A 87 -18.10 20.07 -1.55
N ARG A 88 -18.26 21.22 -2.20
CA ARG A 88 -17.62 21.59 -3.49
C ARG A 88 -16.09 21.73 -3.41
N GLU A 89 -15.46 21.22 -2.36
CA GLU A 89 -14.05 21.44 -2.03
C GLU A 89 -13.16 20.27 -2.47
N ILE A 90 -13.73 19.10 -2.75
CA ILE A 90 -12.94 17.92 -3.13
C ILE A 90 -12.47 18.03 -4.56
N GLN A 91 -11.16 17.90 -4.73
CA GLN A 91 -10.49 18.04 -6.00
C GLN A 91 -10.14 16.68 -6.63
N MET A 92 -10.14 15.62 -5.83
CA MET A 92 -9.76 14.28 -6.25
C MET A 92 -10.43 13.24 -5.34
N VAL A 93 -10.89 12.15 -5.94
CA VAL A 93 -11.33 10.94 -5.25
C VAL A 93 -10.36 9.84 -5.63
N ILE A 94 -9.84 9.13 -4.63
CA ILE A 94 -9.01 7.94 -4.83
C ILE A 94 -9.73 6.77 -4.17
N GLU A 95 -10.04 5.79 -4.98
CA GLU A 95 -10.66 4.55 -4.55
C GLU A 95 -9.57 3.52 -4.24
N VAL A 96 -9.68 2.89 -3.08
CA VAL A 96 -8.77 1.86 -2.56
C VAL A 96 -9.60 0.67 -2.11
N LEU A 97 -10.23 0.03 -3.08
CA LEU A 97 -10.94 -1.22 -2.87
C LEU A 97 -9.97 -2.40 -2.91
N PRO A 98 -10.31 -3.52 -2.24
CA PRO A 98 -9.56 -4.75 -2.44
C PRO A 98 -9.60 -5.15 -3.93
N ASP A 99 -8.47 -5.68 -4.42
CA ASP A 99 -8.14 -5.94 -5.85
C ASP A 99 -9.10 -6.93 -6.57
N ASP A 100 -10.24 -7.28 -5.98
CA ASP A 100 -11.28 -8.13 -6.59
C ASP A 100 -11.88 -7.54 -7.88
N LEU A 101 -11.64 -6.26 -8.17
CA LEU A 101 -12.17 -5.53 -9.32
C LEU A 101 -11.11 -5.09 -10.34
N ASP A 102 -9.81 -5.25 -10.06
CA ASP A 102 -8.75 -4.77 -10.96
C ASP A 102 -8.58 -5.69 -12.18
N GLU A 103 -8.54 -5.08 -13.36
CA GLU A 103 -8.20 -5.77 -14.60
C GLU A 103 -6.78 -6.38 -14.53
N PRO A 104 -6.52 -7.47 -15.28
CA PRO A 104 -5.18 -8.03 -15.34
C PRO A 104 -4.21 -7.08 -16.04
N GLY A 105 -3.52 -6.22 -15.29
CA GLY A 105 -2.23 -5.71 -15.73
C GLY A 105 -1.91 -4.26 -15.48
N LEU A 106 -1.60 -3.94 -14.23
CA LEU A 106 -0.48 -3.03 -14.01
C LEU A 106 0.83 -3.77 -14.28
N LEU A 107 1.75 -3.11 -14.99
CA LEU A 107 3.05 -3.68 -15.39
C LEU A 107 3.78 -4.32 -14.21
N VAL A 108 3.71 -3.70 -13.03
CA VAL A 108 4.32 -4.19 -11.79
C VAL A 108 3.79 -5.59 -11.43
N ASN A 109 2.48 -5.78 -11.42
CA ASN A 109 1.88 -7.07 -11.12
C ASN A 109 2.35 -8.13 -12.10
N ARG A 110 2.39 -7.82 -13.41
CA ARG A 110 2.88 -8.75 -14.44
C ARG A 110 4.33 -9.16 -14.20
N LEU A 111 5.21 -8.20 -13.94
CA LEU A 111 6.62 -8.48 -13.68
C LEU A 111 6.82 -9.32 -12.41
N VAL A 112 6.13 -8.99 -11.32
CA VAL A 112 6.23 -9.74 -10.07
C VAL A 112 5.74 -11.18 -10.24
N ILE A 113 4.64 -11.40 -10.97
CA ILE A 113 4.14 -12.74 -11.26
C ILE A 113 5.17 -13.57 -12.03
N GLU A 114 5.79 -12.99 -13.07
CA GLU A 114 6.79 -13.71 -13.85
C GLU A 114 8.01 -14.08 -13.00
N LEU A 115 8.44 -13.20 -12.09
CA LEU A 115 9.48 -13.52 -11.11
C LEU A 115 9.07 -14.69 -10.20
N LEU A 116 7.84 -14.71 -9.70
CA LEU A 116 7.32 -15.78 -8.85
C LEU A 116 7.17 -17.12 -9.61
N LYS A 117 6.76 -17.08 -10.89
CA LYS A 117 6.71 -18.26 -11.76
C LYS A 117 8.11 -18.83 -11.98
N GLU A 118 9.07 -17.97 -12.28
CA GLU A 118 10.44 -18.39 -12.56
C GLU A 118 11.11 -18.99 -11.31
N ARG A 119 10.89 -18.41 -10.12
CA ARG A 119 11.29 -19.00 -8.84
C ARG A 119 10.72 -20.41 -8.67
N LYS A 120 9.43 -20.61 -8.91
CA LYS A 120 8.79 -21.93 -8.81
C LYS A 120 9.42 -22.93 -9.79
N ARG A 121 9.69 -22.50 -11.02
CA ARG A 121 10.33 -23.34 -12.04
C ARG A 121 11.74 -23.77 -11.64
N ILE A 122 12.61 -22.84 -11.23
CA ILE A 122 13.99 -23.11 -10.81
C ILE A 122 14.04 -24.12 -9.66
N VAL A 123 13.16 -23.96 -8.67
CA VAL A 123 13.05 -24.86 -7.52
C VAL A 123 12.52 -26.25 -7.92
N GLN A 124 11.51 -26.31 -8.78
CA GLN A 124 10.95 -27.58 -9.29
C GLN A 124 11.95 -28.36 -10.14
N ASP A 125 12.72 -27.66 -10.98
CA ASP A 125 13.79 -28.21 -11.80
C ASP A 125 15.03 -28.62 -10.97
N LYS A 126 15.01 -28.38 -9.65
CA LYS A 126 16.12 -28.61 -8.70
C LYS A 126 17.42 -27.92 -9.13
N THR A 127 17.29 -26.80 -9.83
CA THR A 127 18.44 -26.01 -10.28
C THR A 127 19.06 -25.21 -9.13
N ALA A 128 18.23 -24.77 -8.19
CA ALA A 128 18.63 -24.09 -6.94
C ALA A 128 17.58 -24.33 -5.85
N THR A 129 17.93 -24.12 -4.59
CA THR A 129 16.99 -24.11 -3.46
C THR A 129 16.17 -22.83 -3.41
N VAL A 130 15.14 -22.81 -2.56
CA VAL A 130 14.33 -21.60 -2.34
C VAL A 130 15.19 -20.46 -1.79
N GLU A 131 16.05 -20.79 -0.82
CA GLU A 131 16.93 -19.86 -0.15
C GLU A 131 17.95 -19.25 -1.12
N GLU A 132 18.55 -20.06 -2.00
CA GLU A 132 19.51 -19.58 -3.01
C GLU A 132 18.87 -18.60 -3.99
N VAL A 133 17.64 -18.90 -4.46
CA VAL A 133 16.90 -17.99 -5.37
C VAL A 133 16.54 -16.68 -4.67
N ASP A 134 16.09 -16.75 -3.41
CA ASP A 134 15.74 -15.58 -2.61
C ASP A 134 16.98 -14.71 -2.32
N ASP A 135 18.14 -15.30 -2.03
CA ASP A 135 19.40 -14.57 -1.84
C ASP A 135 19.89 -13.90 -3.13
N ILE A 136 19.82 -14.59 -4.27
CA ILE A 136 20.12 -13.99 -5.57
C ILE A 136 19.21 -12.79 -5.84
N PHE A 137 17.92 -12.91 -5.55
CA PHE A 137 16.97 -11.80 -5.71
C PHE A 137 17.36 -10.60 -4.84
N ARG A 138 17.63 -10.82 -3.54
CA ARG A 138 18.08 -9.76 -2.62
C ARG A 138 19.33 -9.03 -3.13
N ILE A 139 20.32 -9.79 -3.60
CA ILE A 139 21.57 -9.25 -4.15
C ILE A 139 21.31 -8.46 -5.43
N ALA A 140 20.56 -9.03 -6.38
CA ALA A 140 20.32 -8.44 -7.69
C ALA A 140 19.51 -7.13 -7.60
N PHE A 141 18.52 -7.08 -6.72
CA PHE A 141 17.63 -5.93 -6.54
C PHE A 141 18.03 -5.03 -5.37
N ARG A 142 19.11 -5.35 -4.64
CA ARG A 142 19.60 -4.62 -3.46
C ARG A 142 18.49 -4.34 -2.46
N THR A 143 17.76 -5.39 -2.10
CA THR A 143 16.63 -5.34 -1.19
C THR A 143 16.78 -6.40 -0.11
N ASP A 144 16.22 -6.15 1.07
CA ASP A 144 16.14 -7.15 2.14
C ASP A 144 14.95 -8.11 1.95
N LEU A 145 14.01 -7.75 1.06
CA LEU A 145 12.83 -8.55 0.75
C LEU A 145 13.20 -9.76 -0.12
N SER A 146 12.72 -10.93 0.28
CA SER A 146 12.75 -12.12 -0.58
C SER A 146 11.54 -12.20 -1.51
N LEU A 147 11.62 -13.06 -2.53
CA LEU A 147 10.46 -13.42 -3.34
C LEU A 147 9.41 -14.17 -2.51
N LYS A 148 9.82 -14.88 -1.44
CA LYS A 148 8.88 -15.43 -0.45
C LYS A 148 8.08 -14.35 0.26
N ASP A 149 8.74 -13.29 0.75
CA ASP A 149 8.07 -12.17 1.44
C ASP A 149 7.07 -11.48 0.51
N LEU A 150 7.43 -11.34 -0.78
CA LEU A 150 6.53 -10.82 -1.81
C LEU A 150 5.32 -11.75 -2.05
N GLU A 151 5.55 -13.07 -2.15
CA GLU A 151 4.48 -14.07 -2.29
C GLU A 151 3.51 -14.04 -1.10
N GLU A 152 4.03 -13.93 0.12
CA GLU A 152 3.23 -13.82 1.34
C GLU A 152 2.45 -12.49 1.41
N THR A 153 3.08 -11.39 0.97
CA THR A 153 2.45 -10.06 0.96
C THR A 153 1.29 -9.97 -0.02
N LEU A 154 1.43 -10.56 -1.22
CA LEU A 154 0.37 -10.59 -2.22
C LEU A 154 -0.80 -11.51 -1.79
N GLY A 155 -0.50 -12.55 -1.03
CA GLY A 155 -1.47 -13.52 -0.55
C GLY A 155 -1.88 -14.55 -1.61
N PRO A 156 -2.31 -15.75 -1.18
CA PRO A 156 -2.54 -16.89 -2.07
C PRO A 156 -3.68 -16.66 -3.06
N ILE A 157 -4.72 -15.91 -2.68
CA ILE A 157 -5.89 -15.62 -3.52
C ILE A 157 -5.48 -14.74 -4.71
N SER A 158 -4.73 -13.67 -4.46
CA SER A 158 -4.23 -12.75 -5.49
C SER A 158 -3.32 -13.49 -6.47
N ILE A 159 -2.40 -14.31 -5.96
CA ILE A 159 -1.50 -15.12 -6.79
C ILE A 159 -2.28 -16.12 -7.63
N GLN A 160 -3.24 -16.84 -7.05
CA GLN A 160 -4.05 -17.81 -7.80
C GLN A 160 -4.86 -17.13 -8.91
N ARG A 161 -5.43 -15.95 -8.67
CA ARG A 161 -6.14 -15.16 -9.69
C ARG A 161 -5.20 -14.71 -10.80
N LEU A 162 -4.03 -14.20 -10.43
CA LEU A 162 -3.01 -13.72 -11.36
C LEU A 162 -2.39 -14.85 -12.20
N LEU A 163 -2.31 -16.08 -11.65
CA LEU A 163 -1.81 -17.26 -12.35
C LEU A 163 -2.88 -17.98 -13.20
N SER A 164 -4.15 -17.91 -12.81
CA SER A 164 -5.26 -18.64 -13.48
C SER A 164 -5.79 -17.94 -14.73
N ARG A 165 -5.55 -16.64 -14.88
CA ARG A 165 -5.96 -15.88 -16.07
C ARG A 165 -4.82 -15.89 -17.10
N ARG A 166 -4.95 -16.75 -18.13
CA ARG A 166 -4.07 -16.73 -19.31
C ARG A 166 -4.23 -15.40 -20.07
N PRO A 167 -3.16 -14.87 -20.70
CA PRO A 167 -3.26 -13.75 -21.62
C PRO A 167 -4.19 -14.06 -22.80
#